data_AF-A0A1Y3D4T4-F1
#
_entry.id   AF-A0A1Y3D4T4-F1
#
_cell.length_a   1.000
_cell.length_b   1.000
_cell.length_c   1.000
_cell.angle_alpha   90.00
_cell.angle_beta   90.00
_cell.angle_gamma   90.00
#
_symmetry.space_group_name_H-M   'P 1'
#
loop_
_entity.id
_entity.type
_entity.pdbx_description
1 polymer ?
#
loop_
_entity_poly.entity_id
_entity_poly.type
_entity_poly.pdbx_seq_one_letter_code
_entity_poly.pdbx_strand_id
1 'polypeptide(L)'
;MSVIKILINKSIGFDQVKADGMYTLPKTYGVYQLPLSITNTKRYRFGNHPIRLKELIAEFGSCEHYQVSLFLDREDAKNLARLMTQGE
;
A
#
# COMPACT_ATOMS: atom_id res chain seq x y z
N MET A 1 16.75 -6.81 13.63
CA MET A 1 15.55 -6.07 13.14
C MET A 1 14.75 -6.99 12.24
N SER A 2 13.42 -6.97 12.30
CA SER A 2 12.60 -7.75 11.36
C SER A 2 12.63 -7.12 9.95
N VAL A 3 12.53 -7.94 8.90
CA VAL A 3 12.49 -7.48 7.51
C VAL A 3 11.35 -6.49 7.27
N ILE A 4 10.20 -6.70 7.91
CA ILE A 4 9.04 -5.80 7.87
C ILE A 4 9.42 -4.40 8.38
N LYS A 5 10.12 -4.30 9.51
CA LYS A 5 10.55 -3.01 10.06
C LYS A 5 11.54 -2.29 9.14
N ILE A 6 12.44 -3.03 8.48
CA ILE A 6 13.36 -2.46 7.49
C ILE A 6 12.57 -1.86 6.32
N LEU A 7 11.57 -2.57 5.80
CA LEU A 7 10.72 -2.06 4.72
C LEU A 7 9.94 -0.83 5.16
N ILE A 8 9.28 -0.86 6.32
CA ILE A 8 8.52 0.29 6.83
C ILE A 8 9.43 1.52 7.00
N ASN A 9 10.68 1.35 7.44
CA ASN A 9 11.62 2.46 7.57
C ASN A 9 12.02 3.11 6.23
N LYS A 10 11.78 2.46 5.09
CA LYS A 10 11.99 3.03 3.76
C LYS A 10 10.77 3.80 3.24
N SER A 11 9.64 3.75 3.96
CA SER A 11 8.45 4.46 3.53
C SER A 11 8.59 5.97 3.73
N ILE A 12 7.80 6.72 2.98
CA ILE A 12 7.67 8.16 3.09
C ILE A 12 6.24 8.52 3.50
N GLY A 13 6.09 9.69 4.11
CA GLY A 13 4.81 10.25 4.49
C GLY A 13 4.05 10.86 3.32
N PHE A 14 2.73 11.03 3.48
CA PHE A 14 1.88 11.70 2.49
C PHE A 14 2.22 13.20 2.32
N ASP A 15 2.78 13.82 3.34
CA ASP A 15 3.25 15.20 3.33
C ASP A 15 4.48 15.42 2.42
N GLN A 16 5.17 14.33 2.08
CA GLN A 16 6.34 14.34 1.20
C GLN A 16 5.99 14.12 -0.29
N VAL A 17 4.71 13.96 -0.61
CA VAL A 17 4.24 13.78 -1.99
C VAL A 17 3.25 14.88 -2.37
N LYS A 18 3.26 15.26 -3.64
CA LYS A 18 2.26 16.16 -4.22
C LYS A 18 1.39 15.39 -5.19
N ALA A 19 0.13 15.82 -5.32
CA ALA A 19 -0.73 15.33 -6.40
C ALA A 19 -0.17 15.77 -7.75
N ASP A 20 -0.18 14.85 -8.72
CA ASP A 20 0.20 15.09 -10.11
C ASP A 20 -0.84 14.41 -11.02
N GLY A 21 -1.91 15.15 -11.31
CA GLY A 21 -3.09 14.60 -11.98
C GLY A 21 -3.70 13.42 -11.20
N MET A 22 -3.66 12.23 -11.80
CA MET A 22 -4.15 10.99 -11.18
C MET A 22 -3.09 10.26 -10.32
N TYR A 23 -1.85 10.75 -10.33
CA TYR A 23 -0.68 10.16 -9.68
C TYR A 23 -0.14 11.08 -8.58
N THR A 24 1.01 10.69 -8.04
CA THR A 24 1.84 11.50 -7.15
C THR A 24 3.15 11.90 -7.83
N LEU A 25 3.72 13.02 -7.38
CA LEU A 25 5.08 13.45 -7.67
C LEU A 25 5.87 13.55 -6.35
N PRO A 26 6.93 12.75 -6.15
CA PRO A 26 7.37 11.64 -7.01
C PRO A 26 6.31 10.52 -7.07
N LYS A 27 6.39 9.68 -8.10
CA LYS A 27 5.51 8.50 -8.23
C LYS A 27 5.69 7.59 -7.04
N THR A 28 4.59 7.23 -6.38
CA THR A 28 4.61 6.36 -5.21
C THR A 28 3.73 5.13 -5.33
N TYR A 29 4.00 4.18 -4.45
CA TYR A 29 3.30 2.91 -4.32
C TYR A 29 2.79 2.75 -2.89
N GLY A 30 1.51 2.43 -2.73
CA GLY A 30 0.89 2.19 -1.43
C GLY A 30 0.71 0.70 -1.15
N VAL A 31 0.70 0.34 0.14
CA VAL A 31 0.19 -0.95 0.62
C VAL A 31 -1.13 -0.70 1.35
N TYR A 32 -2.12 -1.52 1.04
CA TYR A 32 -3.50 -1.37 1.49
C TYR A 32 -3.98 -2.67 2.14
N GLN A 33 -4.81 -2.53 3.14
CA GLN A 33 -5.44 -3.63 3.85
C GLN A 33 -6.94 -3.64 3.54
N LEU A 34 -7.44 -4.80 3.11
CA LEU A 34 -8.87 -5.04 2.94
C LEU A 34 -9.53 -5.33 4.30
N PRO A 35 -10.82 -4.98 4.45
CA PRO A 35 -11.62 -5.36 5.61
C PRO A 35 -11.64 -6.88 5.81
N LEU A 36 -11.75 -7.33 7.08
CA LEU A 36 -11.88 -8.75 7.43
C LEU A 36 -13.11 -9.43 6.83
N SER A 37 -14.14 -8.66 6.49
CA SER A 37 -15.35 -9.16 5.83
C SER A 37 -15.11 -9.63 4.39
N ILE A 38 -14.01 -9.23 3.75
CA ILE A 38 -13.66 -9.66 2.40
C ILE A 38 -12.86 -10.96 2.48
N THR A 39 -13.51 -12.08 2.17
CA THR A 39 -12.91 -13.42 2.18
C THR A 39 -12.48 -13.90 0.79
N ASN A 40 -11.77 -15.03 0.71
CA ASN A 40 -11.33 -15.68 -0.54
C ASN A 40 -10.38 -14.85 -1.41
N THR A 41 -9.67 -13.89 -0.83
CA THR A 41 -8.68 -13.11 -1.57
C THR A 41 -7.55 -12.62 -0.67
N LYS A 42 -6.47 -12.10 -1.25
CA LYS A 42 -5.35 -11.55 -0.47
C LYS A 42 -5.80 -10.29 0.26
N ARG A 43 -5.64 -10.29 1.59
CA ARG A 43 -6.01 -9.15 2.43
C ARG A 43 -5.14 -7.92 2.16
N TYR A 44 -3.85 -8.12 1.97
CA TYR A 44 -2.92 -7.03 1.68
C TYR A 44 -2.70 -6.87 0.17
N ARG A 45 -2.87 -5.64 -0.30
CA ARG A 45 -2.74 -5.25 -1.71
C ARG A 45 -1.70 -4.15 -1.84
N PHE A 46 -1.09 -4.04 -3.00
CA PHE A 46 -0.17 -2.95 -3.30
C PHE A 46 -0.40 -2.43 -4.71
N GLY A 47 0.03 -1.21 -4.98
CA GLY A 47 0.00 -0.63 -6.33
C GLY A 47 0.27 0.87 -6.33
N ASN A 48 0.18 1.49 -7.51
CA ASN A 48 0.39 2.92 -7.69
C ASN A 48 -0.54 3.71 -6.76
N HIS A 49 -0.01 4.69 -6.03
CA HIS A 49 -0.82 5.59 -5.24
C HIS A 49 -1.13 6.87 -6.05
N PRO A 50 -2.36 7.43 -5.98
CA PRO A 50 -3.57 6.94 -5.32
C PRO A 50 -4.43 5.99 -6.19
N ILE A 51 -4.01 5.63 -7.40
CA ILE A 51 -4.83 4.84 -8.33
C ILE A 51 -5.31 3.52 -7.73
N ARG A 52 -4.40 2.73 -7.14
CA ARG A 52 -4.76 1.43 -6.56
C ARG A 52 -5.71 1.58 -5.38
N LEU A 53 -5.61 2.66 -4.59
CA LEU A 53 -6.57 2.97 -3.54
C LEU A 53 -7.98 3.11 -4.13
N LYS A 54 -8.12 3.91 -5.21
CA LYS A 54 -9.40 4.14 -5.89
C LYS A 54 -9.98 2.86 -6.47
N GLU A 55 -9.14 2.03 -7.11
CA GLU A 55 -9.55 0.72 -7.63
C GLU A 55 -10.08 -0.20 -6.52
N LEU A 56 -9.38 -0.28 -5.38
CA LEU A 56 -9.79 -1.13 -4.26
C LEU A 56 -11.08 -0.64 -3.60
N ILE A 57 -11.27 0.67 -3.49
CA ILE A 57 -12.53 1.26 -3.01
C ILE A 57 -13.67 0.93 -3.99
N ALA A 58 -13.42 1.00 -5.30
CA ALA A 58 -14.43 0.64 -6.30
C ALA A 58 -14.76 -0.87 -6.30
N GLU A 59 -13.77 -1.73 -6.05
CA GLU A 59 -13.91 -3.20 -6.06
C GLU A 59 -14.54 -3.74 -4.77
N PHE A 60 -14.16 -3.20 -3.60
CA PHE A 60 -14.51 -3.75 -2.28
C PHE A 60 -15.30 -2.79 -1.39
N GLY A 61 -15.63 -1.59 -1.87
CA GLY A 61 -16.36 -0.55 -1.15
C GLY A 61 -15.53 0.21 -0.11
N SER A 62 -14.49 -0.40 0.46
CA SER A 62 -13.56 0.25 1.38
C SER A 62 -12.19 -0.43 1.38
N CYS A 63 -11.15 0.34 1.67
CA CYS A 63 -9.85 -0.18 2.06
C CYS A 63 -9.08 0.86 2.86
N GLU A 64 -8.15 0.41 3.69
CA GLU A 64 -7.32 1.28 4.52
C GLU A 64 -5.86 1.24 4.08
N HIS A 65 -5.16 2.35 4.25
CA HIS A 65 -3.70 2.35 4.13
C HIS A 65 -3.07 1.52 5.23
N TYR A 66 -2.22 0.58 4.87
CA TYR A 66 -1.41 -0.13 5.86
C TYR A 66 -0.32 0.81 6.38
N GLN A 67 -0.47 1.27 7.64
CA GLN A 67 0.48 2.12 8.37
C GLN A 67 0.93 3.39 7.63
N VAL A 68 0.04 4.05 6.87
CA VAL A 68 0.31 5.38 6.27
C VAL A 68 1.58 5.38 5.38
N SER A 69 2.00 4.22 4.87
CA SER A 69 3.29 4.05 4.21
C SER A 69 3.17 4.16 2.70
N LEU A 70 3.83 5.16 2.11
CA LEU A 70 4.09 5.23 0.68
C LEU A 70 5.53 4.82 0.39
N PHE A 71 5.76 4.17 -0.74
CA PHE A 71 7.08 3.72 -1.17
C PHE A 71 7.45 4.40 -2.48
N LEU A 72 8.72 4.79 -2.60
CA LEU A 72 9.30 5.25 -3.87
C LEU A 72 9.63 4.06 -4.79
N ASP A 73 9.98 2.91 -4.21
CA ASP A 73 10.24 1.67 -4.93
C ASP A 73 9.00 0.75 -4.90
N ARG A 74 8.58 0.29 -6.07
CA ARG A 74 7.48 -0.66 -6.23
C ARG A 74 7.76 -2.01 -5.57
N GLU A 75 9.00 -2.48 -5.62
CA GLU A 75 9.36 -3.79 -5.07
C GLU A 75 9.34 -3.77 -3.53
N ASP A 76 9.66 -2.65 -2.88
CA ASP A 76 9.52 -2.52 -1.43
C ASP A 76 8.04 -2.65 -1.00
N ALA A 77 7.11 -1.97 -1.69
CA ALA A 77 5.67 -2.10 -1.45
C ALA A 77 5.15 -3.53 -1.68
N LYS A 78 5.60 -4.17 -2.77
CA LYS A 78 5.24 -5.55 -3.11
C LYS A 78 5.74 -6.55 -2.06
N ASN A 79 6.99 -6.39 -1.62
CA ASN A 79 7.59 -7.25 -0.61
C ASN A 79 6.88 -7.12 0.73
N LEU A 80 6.53 -5.89 1.13
CA LEU A 80 5.75 -5.66 2.35
C LEU A 80 4.38 -6.34 2.26
N ALA A 81 3.62 -6.12 1.18
CA ALA A 81 2.31 -6.76 1.01
C ALA A 81 2.39 -8.30 1.03
N ARG A 82 3.44 -8.88 0.43
CA ARG A 82 3.69 -10.33 0.46
C ARG A 82 3.94 -10.82 1.88
N LEU A 83 4.84 -10.18 2.61
CA LEU A 83 5.19 -10.56 3.99
C LEU A 83 3.99 -10.44 4.93
N MET A 84 3.19 -9.39 4.78
CA MET A 84 1.97 -9.20 5.57
C MET A 84 0.94 -10.29 5.32
N THR A 85 0.83 -10.78 4.08
CA THR A 85 -0.08 -11.91 3.74
C THR A 85 0.44 -13.25 4.27
N GLN A 86 1.76 -13.44 4.39
CA GLN A 86 2.36 -14.69 4.87
C GLN A 86 2.37 -14.83 6.40
N GLY A 87 2.17 -13.73 7.12
CA GLY A 87 2.11 -13.70 8.59
C GLY A 87 0.69 -13.81 9.16
N GLU A 88 -0.33 -13.99 8.30
CA GLU A 88 -1.71 -14.35 8.67
C GLU A 88 -1.89 -15.86 8.66
#